data_AF-A0A1I6KQG9-F1
#
_entry.id   AF-A0A1I6KQG9-F1
#
_cell.length_a   1.000
_cell.length_b   1.000
_cell.length_c   1.000
_cell.angle_alpha   90.00
_cell.angle_beta   90.00
_cell.angle_gamma   90.00
#
_symmetry.space_group_name_H-M   'P 1'
#
loop_
_entity.id
_entity.type
_entity.pdbx_description
1 polymer ?
#
loop_
_entity_poly.entity_id
_entity_poly.type
_entity_poly.pdbx_seq_one_letter_code
_entity_poly.pdbx_strand_id
1 'polypeptide(L)'
;MSVDSPTSEGDGSPGRVTCSLCGHRLGSAGRFASFYPTDDRSAPAPAAEDGVVAVCADCTVEVDELVDAWAGHDAPPVADEWSIGAGYRRVAEDCSFCDRAVDGDAVLGVEYFDREAAYGGGDGPHANFSLCDGCATVFEEFLDNVGGDGGV
;
A
#
# COMPACT_ATOMS: atom_id res chain seq x y z
N MET A 1 30.26 23.45 33.46
CA MET A 1 29.11 22.54 33.62
C MET A 1 28.96 21.85 32.27
N SER A 2 29.49 20.64 32.16
CA SER A 2 29.45 19.86 30.91
C SER A 2 28.14 19.09 30.92
N VAL A 3 27.30 19.33 29.90
CA VAL A 3 26.09 18.54 29.71
C VAL A 3 26.45 17.36 28.81
N ASP A 4 26.44 16.16 29.38
CA ASP A 4 26.44 14.91 28.64
C ASP A 4 25.24 14.91 27.70
N SER A 5 25.50 14.78 26.40
CA SER A 5 24.44 14.58 25.41
C SER A 5 23.95 13.14 25.52
N PRO A 6 22.65 12.88 25.67
CA PRO A 6 22.14 11.52 25.66
C PRO A 6 22.31 10.94 24.25
N THR A 7 23.02 9.82 24.17
CA THR A 7 23.05 8.94 23.01
C THR A 7 21.63 8.41 22.79
N SER A 8 20.94 8.92 21.78
CA SER A 8 19.73 8.28 21.26
C SER A 8 20.15 7.04 20.49
N GLU A 9 20.30 5.92 21.19
CA GLU A 9 20.32 4.60 20.59
C GLU A 9 18.89 4.28 20.12
N GLY A 10 18.55 4.80 18.93
CA GLY A 10 17.44 4.25 18.16
C GLY A 10 17.89 2.92 17.58
N ASP A 11 17.64 1.83 18.30
CA ASP A 11 17.73 0.47 17.78
C ASP A 11 16.59 0.23 16.77
N GLY A 12 16.74 0.82 15.59
CA GLY A 12 15.94 0.54 14.41
C GLY A 12 16.75 -0.30 13.45
N SER A 13 17.18 -1.50 13.86
CA SER A 13 17.70 -2.45 12.87
C SER A 13 16.61 -2.69 11.82
N PRO A 14 16.86 -2.49 10.50
CA PRO A 14 15.88 -2.77 9.43
C PRO A 14 15.56 -4.27 9.25
N GLY A 15 15.86 -5.09 10.26
CA GLY A 15 15.74 -6.53 10.25
C GLY A 15 14.59 -7.00 11.11
N ARG A 16 13.40 -7.14 10.49
CA ARG A 16 12.35 -8.17 10.71
C ARG A 16 10.96 -7.71 10.25
N VAL A 17 10.85 -7.04 9.09
CA VAL A 17 9.53 -6.95 8.45
C VAL A 17 9.17 -8.34 7.92
N THR A 18 7.97 -8.81 8.25
CA THR A 18 7.38 -10.03 7.72
C THR A 18 6.34 -9.69 6.67
N CYS A 19 6.14 -10.58 5.70
CA CYS A 19 5.07 -10.49 4.73
C CYS A 19 3.72 -10.51 5.46
N SER A 20 2.87 -9.54 5.18
CA SER A 20 1.51 -9.47 5.74
C SER A 20 0.62 -10.62 5.23
N LEU A 21 0.97 -11.22 4.08
CA LEU A 21 0.16 -12.28 3.45
C LEU A 21 0.53 -13.68 3.96
N CYS A 22 1.82 -14.04 3.94
CA CYS A 22 2.28 -15.40 4.25
C CYS A 22 3.17 -15.50 5.51
N GLY A 23 3.49 -14.38 6.17
CA GLY A 23 4.34 -14.35 7.37
C GLY A 23 5.84 -14.58 7.14
N HIS A 24 6.28 -14.91 5.92
CA HIS A 24 7.70 -15.06 5.60
C HIS A 24 8.48 -13.74 5.76
N ARG A 25 9.79 -13.82 5.95
CA ARG A 25 10.62 -12.61 6.09
C ARG A 25 10.64 -11.82 4.78
N LEU A 26 10.55 -10.49 4.90
CA LEU A 26 10.69 -9.59 3.78
C LEU A 26 12.15 -9.50 3.34
N GLY A 27 12.44 -9.97 2.12
CA GLY A 27 13.74 -9.81 1.46
C GLY A 27 13.96 -8.41 0.89
N SER A 28 15.06 -8.23 0.15
CA SER A 28 15.36 -6.98 -0.56
C SER A 28 14.40 -6.71 -1.72
N ALA A 29 13.88 -7.76 -2.36
CA ALA A 29 12.90 -7.68 -3.44
C ALA A 29 11.45 -7.53 -2.93
N GLY A 30 11.26 -7.20 -1.65
CA GLY A 30 9.92 -6.97 -1.11
C GLY A 30 9.26 -5.73 -1.69
N ARG A 31 7.93 -5.72 -1.65
CA ARG A 31 7.07 -4.60 -2.02
C ARG A 31 6.25 -4.14 -0.83
N PHE A 32 5.76 -2.91 -0.92
CA PHE A 32 4.82 -2.35 0.03
C PHE A 32 3.61 -1.78 -0.73
N ALA A 33 2.42 -1.96 -0.17
CA ALA A 33 1.21 -1.30 -0.63
C ALA A 33 0.63 -0.50 0.54
N SER A 34 0.47 0.81 0.38
CA SER A 34 -0.22 1.68 1.33
C SER A 34 -1.65 1.94 0.87
N PHE A 35 -2.58 1.95 1.81
CA PHE A 35 -4.01 2.03 1.56
C PHE A 35 -4.61 3.27 2.20
N TYR A 36 -5.32 4.05 1.39
CA TYR A 36 -5.92 5.32 1.78
C TYR A 36 -7.42 5.27 1.49
N PRO A 37 -8.21 4.62 2.37
CA PRO A 37 -9.66 4.60 2.21
C PRO A 37 -10.25 6.00 2.41
N THR A 38 -11.32 6.30 1.69
CA THR A 38 -12.22 7.40 2.03
C THR A 38 -13.06 7.04 3.27
N ASP A 39 -13.54 8.04 4.03
CA ASP A 39 -14.11 7.89 5.39
C ASP A 39 -15.16 6.78 5.59
N ASP A 40 -15.89 6.40 4.55
CA ASP A 40 -16.94 5.36 4.63
C ASP A 40 -16.42 3.92 4.47
N ARG A 41 -15.11 3.75 4.18
CA ARG A 41 -14.47 2.46 3.87
C ARG A 41 -13.34 2.13 4.86
N SER A 42 -13.16 0.84 5.15
CA SER A 42 -11.97 0.32 5.85
C SER A 42 -10.86 -0.06 4.87
N ALA A 43 -9.61 -0.02 5.34
CA ALA A 43 -8.50 -0.65 4.62
C ALA A 43 -8.70 -2.18 4.54
N PRO A 44 -8.12 -2.87 3.54
CA PRO A 44 -8.16 -4.32 3.45
C PRO A 44 -7.67 -5.01 4.73
N ALA A 45 -8.21 -6.17 5.07
CA ALA A 45 -7.85 -6.89 6.30
C ALA A 45 -6.33 -7.07 6.52
N PRO A 46 -5.50 -7.41 5.51
CA PRO A 46 -4.05 -7.50 5.68
C PRO A 46 -3.35 -6.17 6.03
N ALA A 47 -4.05 -5.04 5.85
CA ALA A 47 -3.61 -3.67 6.12
C ALA A 47 -4.35 -3.02 7.30
N ALA A 48 -5.16 -3.76 8.05
CA ALA A 48 -6.12 -3.17 9.00
C ALA A 48 -5.47 -2.38 10.16
N GLU A 49 -4.24 -2.72 10.54
CA GLU A 49 -3.56 -2.10 11.69
C GLU A 49 -2.92 -0.75 11.37
N ASP A 50 -2.24 -0.64 10.23
CA ASP A 50 -1.41 0.52 9.88
C ASP A 50 -1.66 1.06 8.46
N GLY A 51 -2.60 0.47 7.73
CA GLY A 51 -2.89 0.82 6.34
C GLY A 51 -1.82 0.36 5.36
N VAL A 52 -0.90 -0.53 5.75
CA VAL A 52 0.21 -0.97 4.90
C VAL A 52 0.27 -2.50 4.83
N VAL A 53 0.54 -3.01 3.63
CA VAL A 53 0.87 -4.42 3.38
C VAL A 53 2.31 -4.53 2.95
N ALA A 54 3.09 -5.38 3.62
CA ALA A 54 4.41 -5.79 3.18
C ALA A 54 4.31 -7.12 2.43
N VAL A 55 4.88 -7.22 1.23
CA VAL A 55 4.79 -8.41 0.36
C VAL A 55 6.19 -8.97 0.09
N CYS A 56 6.42 -10.25 0.43
CA CYS A 56 7.70 -10.91 0.14
C CYS A 56 7.83 -11.31 -1.34
N ALA A 57 9.06 -11.60 -1.77
CA ALA A 57 9.39 -11.91 -3.16
C ALA A 57 8.58 -13.06 -3.78
N ASP A 58 8.10 -14.00 -2.96
CA ASP A 58 7.26 -15.11 -3.45
C ASP A 58 5.83 -14.62 -3.74
N CYS A 59 5.23 -13.89 -2.79
CA CYS A 59 3.88 -13.33 -2.95
C CYS A 59 3.83 -12.17 -3.95
N THR A 60 4.93 -11.43 -4.16
CA THR A 60 4.95 -10.31 -5.10
C THR A 60 4.74 -10.75 -6.54
N VAL A 61 5.01 -12.00 -6.91
CA VAL A 61 4.79 -12.48 -8.29
C VAL A 61 3.32 -12.29 -8.70
N GLU A 62 2.39 -12.72 -7.86
CA GLU A 62 0.96 -12.61 -8.14
C GLU A 62 0.47 -11.18 -7.95
N VAL A 63 0.96 -10.47 -6.94
CA VAL A 63 0.55 -9.07 -6.68
C VAL A 63 1.02 -8.15 -7.81
N ASP A 64 2.27 -8.29 -8.27
CA ASP A 64 2.82 -7.52 -9.39
C ASP A 64 2.01 -7.81 -10.67
N GLU A 65 1.69 -9.08 -10.97
CA GLU A 65 0.90 -9.44 -12.15
C GLU A 65 -0.48 -8.77 -12.17
N LEU A 66 -1.16 -8.70 -11.02
CA LEU A 66 -2.45 -8.04 -10.93
C LEU A 66 -2.32 -6.52 -11.03
N VAL A 67 -1.37 -5.92 -10.31
CA VAL A 67 -1.19 -4.46 -10.25
C VAL A 67 -0.66 -3.90 -11.57
N ASP A 68 0.17 -4.64 -12.31
CA ASP A 68 0.66 -4.26 -13.64
C ASP A 68 -0.47 -4.11 -14.68
N ALA A 69 -1.62 -4.75 -14.44
CA ALA A 69 -2.81 -4.61 -15.28
C ALA A 69 -3.62 -3.35 -14.97
N TRP A 70 -3.30 -2.62 -13.90
CA TRP A 70 -4.07 -1.45 -13.46
C TRP A 70 -3.62 -0.17 -14.16
N ALA A 71 -4.58 0.70 -14.46
CA ALA A 71 -4.33 2.05 -14.93
C ALA A 71 -3.89 2.95 -13.76
N GLY A 72 -2.59 3.21 -13.69
CA GLY A 72 -2.01 4.14 -12.72
C GLY A 72 -2.30 5.61 -13.06
N HIS A 73 -2.21 6.47 -12.06
CA HIS A 73 -2.35 7.92 -12.21
C HIS A 73 -1.31 8.69 -11.37
N ASP A 74 -1.26 10.01 -11.57
CA ASP A 74 -0.40 10.89 -10.78
C ASP A 74 -0.79 10.87 -9.30
N ALA A 75 0.18 11.06 -8.41
CA ALA A 75 -0.08 11.15 -6.97
C ALA A 75 -1.08 12.27 -6.66
N PRO A 76 -2.05 12.05 -5.75
CA PRO A 76 -2.98 13.10 -5.38
C PRO A 76 -2.24 14.24 -4.65
N PRO A 77 -2.71 15.49 -4.78
CA PRO A 77 -2.11 16.59 -4.03
C PRO A 77 -2.34 16.39 -2.53
N VAL A 78 -1.28 16.52 -1.75
CA VAL A 78 -1.34 16.52 -0.29
C VAL A 78 -1.62 17.94 0.19
N ALA A 79 -2.66 18.14 1.00
CA ALA A 79 -2.82 19.40 1.73
C ALA A 79 -3.42 19.19 3.12
N ASP A 80 -3.12 20.11 4.03
CA ASP A 80 -3.44 20.01 5.46
C ASP A 80 -4.95 19.97 5.76
N GLU A 81 -5.77 20.42 4.82
CA GLU A 81 -7.23 20.58 4.96
C GLU A 81 -8.04 19.30 4.69
N TRP A 82 -7.39 18.20 4.28
CA TRP A 82 -8.05 16.98 3.82
C TRP A 82 -7.15 15.75 3.99
N SER A 83 -7.78 14.58 4.17
CA SER A 83 -7.06 13.31 4.27
C SER A 83 -6.48 12.90 2.91
N ILE A 84 -5.44 12.06 2.93
CA ILE A 84 -4.85 11.49 1.70
C ILE A 84 -5.91 10.69 0.91
N GLY A 85 -6.80 9.95 1.58
CA GLY A 85 -7.91 9.25 0.90
C GLY A 85 -8.87 10.21 0.20
N ALA A 86 -9.16 11.38 0.78
CA ALA A 86 -9.91 12.43 0.10
C ALA A 86 -9.12 13.01 -1.11
N GLY A 87 -7.79 12.99 -1.04
CA GLY A 87 -6.81 13.10 -2.14
C GLY A 87 -7.23 12.32 -3.36
N TYR A 88 -7.17 11.01 -3.21
CA TYR A 88 -7.49 10.02 -4.24
C TYR A 88 -8.89 10.25 -4.81
N ARG A 89 -9.91 10.43 -3.97
CA ARG A 89 -11.28 10.67 -4.44
C ARG A 89 -11.42 11.88 -5.38
N ARG A 90 -10.61 12.93 -5.20
CA ARG A 90 -10.70 14.13 -6.05
C ARG A 90 -10.05 13.95 -7.42
N VAL A 91 -9.02 13.12 -7.51
CA VAL A 91 -8.25 12.93 -8.76
C VAL A 91 -8.70 11.69 -9.52
N ALA A 92 -9.38 10.76 -8.86
CA ALA A 92 -9.91 9.55 -9.49
C ALA A 92 -11.09 9.90 -10.40
N GLU A 93 -10.86 9.79 -11.71
CA GLU A 93 -11.92 9.85 -12.73
C GLU A 93 -12.50 8.45 -12.97
N ASP A 94 -11.61 7.47 -13.14
CA ASP A 94 -11.93 6.05 -13.39
C ASP A 94 -11.28 5.13 -12.36
N CYS A 95 -11.90 3.97 -12.15
CA CYS A 95 -11.34 2.89 -11.35
C CYS A 95 -10.16 2.24 -12.08
N SER A 96 -8.98 2.23 -11.45
CA SER A 96 -7.73 1.70 -12.00
C SER A 96 -7.80 0.24 -12.45
N PHE A 97 -8.74 -0.56 -11.95
CA PHE A 97 -8.86 -1.96 -12.35
C PHE A 97 -9.92 -2.21 -13.44
N CYS A 98 -11.07 -1.53 -13.39
CA CYS A 98 -12.21 -1.85 -14.26
C CYS A 98 -12.56 -0.76 -15.28
N ASP A 99 -11.81 0.34 -15.31
CA ASP A 99 -11.99 1.50 -16.18
C ASP A 99 -13.40 2.11 -16.15
N ARG A 100 -14.16 1.83 -15.08
CA ARG A 100 -15.46 2.45 -14.86
C ARG A 100 -15.26 3.76 -14.11
N ALA A 101 -15.95 4.80 -14.55
CA ALA A 101 -16.02 6.08 -13.87
C ALA A 101 -16.41 5.90 -12.39
N VAL A 102 -15.75 6.66 -11.52
CA VAL A 102 -16.00 6.66 -10.07
C VAL A 102 -16.70 7.93 -9.58
N ASP A 103 -17.00 8.91 -10.44
CA ASP A 103 -17.92 10.06 -10.25
C ASP A 103 -18.15 10.58 -8.80
N GLY A 104 -17.07 10.76 -8.03
CA GLY A 104 -17.14 11.26 -6.64
C GLY A 104 -17.60 10.22 -5.58
N ASP A 105 -17.76 8.96 -5.97
CA ASP A 105 -17.97 7.82 -5.08
C ASP A 105 -16.75 7.59 -4.17
N ALA A 106 -16.96 6.79 -3.13
CA ALA A 106 -15.89 6.30 -2.28
C ALA A 106 -14.88 5.46 -3.08
N VAL A 107 -13.59 5.72 -2.87
CA VAL A 107 -12.50 4.98 -3.50
C VAL A 107 -11.51 4.50 -2.44
N LEU A 108 -10.78 3.44 -2.78
CA LEU A 108 -9.57 3.06 -2.09
C LEU A 108 -8.37 3.61 -2.88
N GLY A 109 -7.67 4.59 -2.31
CA GLY A 109 -6.36 5.00 -2.82
C GLY A 109 -5.32 3.93 -2.49
N VAL A 110 -4.46 3.61 -3.45
CA VAL A 110 -3.37 2.64 -3.27
C VAL A 110 -2.07 3.24 -3.78
N GLU A 111 -1.04 3.19 -2.95
CA GLU A 111 0.34 3.51 -3.36
C GLU A 111 1.16 2.23 -3.32
N TYR A 112 1.86 1.94 -4.41
CA TYR A 112 2.67 0.73 -4.54
C TYR A 112 4.15 1.09 -4.61
N PHE A 113 4.98 0.49 -3.76
CA PHE A 113 6.38 0.85 -3.59
C PHE A 113 7.28 -0.38 -3.62
N ASP A 114 8.49 -0.20 -4.13
CA ASP A 114 9.58 -1.07 -3.74
C ASP A 114 10.05 -0.77 -2.32
N ARG A 115 10.84 -1.71 -1.78
CA ARG A 115 11.41 -1.59 -0.44
C ARG A 115 12.30 -0.36 -0.26
N GLU A 116 13.03 0.06 -1.28
CA GLU A 116 13.98 1.18 -1.17
C GLU A 116 13.24 2.51 -1.04
N ALA A 117 12.20 2.72 -1.85
CA ALA A 117 11.27 3.83 -1.78
C ALA A 117 10.55 3.88 -0.42
N ALA A 118 10.08 2.74 0.10
CA ALA A 118 9.42 2.66 1.40
C ALA A 118 10.30 3.14 2.58
N TYR A 119 11.62 3.01 2.47
CA TYR A 119 12.58 3.49 3.48
C TYR A 119 13.21 4.86 3.15
N GLY A 120 12.67 5.58 2.17
CA GLY A 120 13.12 6.93 1.80
C GLY A 120 14.43 6.97 1.01
N GLY A 121 14.85 5.83 0.43
CA GLY A 121 16.02 5.75 -0.45
C GLY A 121 15.70 5.94 -1.94
N GLY A 122 14.43 5.81 -2.35
CA GLY A 122 13.99 5.80 -3.75
C GLY A 122 13.09 6.97 -4.18
N ASP A 123 12.69 6.97 -5.45
CA ASP A 123 11.95 8.06 -6.14
C ASP A 123 10.42 8.09 -5.83
N GLY A 124 10.02 7.86 -4.57
CA GLY A 124 8.60 7.84 -4.17
C GLY A 124 7.85 6.57 -4.65
N PRO A 125 6.50 6.56 -4.65
CA PRO A 125 5.73 5.40 -5.11
C PRO A 125 6.03 5.06 -6.55
N HIS A 126 6.11 3.76 -6.83
CA HIS A 126 6.21 3.23 -8.17
C HIS A 126 4.95 3.55 -8.98
N ALA A 127 3.78 3.46 -8.34
CA ALA A 127 2.50 3.79 -8.95
C ALA A 127 1.45 4.18 -7.89
N ASN A 128 0.48 4.99 -8.32
CA ASN A 128 -0.69 5.37 -7.54
C ASN A 128 -1.95 4.89 -8.27
N PHE A 129 -2.91 4.36 -7.53
CA PHE A 129 -4.14 3.78 -8.06
C PHE A 129 -5.36 4.20 -7.25
N SER A 130 -6.53 4.13 -7.89
CA SER A 130 -7.83 4.34 -7.25
C SER A 130 -8.77 3.21 -7.60
N LEU A 131 -9.23 2.45 -6.59
CA LEU A 131 -10.18 1.37 -6.79
C LEU A 131 -11.58 1.78 -6.31
N CYS A 132 -12.59 1.56 -7.14
CA CYS A 132 -13.99 1.64 -6.70
C CYS A 132 -14.28 0.59 -5.62
N ASP A 133 -15.42 0.72 -4.93
CA ASP A 133 -15.79 -0.17 -3.83
C ASP A 133 -15.70 -1.66 -4.22
N GLY A 134 -16.37 -2.06 -5.30
CA GLY A 134 -16.37 -3.46 -5.74
C GLY A 134 -14.98 -3.99 -6.12
N CYS A 135 -14.14 -3.20 -6.79
CA CYS A 135 -12.81 -3.65 -7.20
C CYS A 135 -11.83 -3.77 -6.03
N ALA A 136 -11.97 -2.92 -5.01
CA ALA A 136 -11.12 -3.07 -3.83
C ALA A 136 -11.58 -4.19 -2.88
N THR A 137 -12.86 -4.57 -2.88
CA THR A 137 -13.29 -5.84 -2.25
C THR A 137 -12.67 -7.05 -2.96
N VAL A 138 -12.69 -7.06 -4.30
CA VAL A 138 -12.02 -8.11 -5.08
C VAL A 138 -10.51 -8.16 -4.79
N PHE A 139 -9.86 -7.00 -4.66
CA PHE A 139 -8.45 -6.94 -4.32
C PHE A 139 -8.15 -7.45 -2.91
N GLU A 140 -9.00 -7.13 -1.93
CA GLU A 140 -8.90 -7.69 -0.57
C GLU A 140 -9.00 -9.22 -0.58
N GLU A 141 -10.01 -9.78 -1.26
CA GLU A 141 -10.15 -11.24 -1.40
C GLU A 141 -8.94 -11.87 -2.11
N PHE A 142 -8.37 -11.19 -3.10
CA PHE A 142 -7.15 -11.64 -3.77
C PHE A 142 -5.96 -11.69 -2.80
N LEU A 143 -5.72 -10.62 -2.03
CA LEU A 143 -4.61 -10.58 -1.05
C LEU A 143 -4.75 -11.69 0.01
N ASP A 144 -5.97 -11.96 0.48
CA ASP A 144 -6.25 -13.03 1.42
C ASP A 144 -5.93 -14.42 0.85
N ASN A 145 -6.20 -14.64 -0.45
CA ASN A 145 -5.92 -15.92 -1.12
C ASN A 145 -4.43 -16.15 -1.36
N VAL A 146 -3.67 -15.12 -1.77
CA VAL A 146 -2.20 -15.21 -1.96
C VAL A 146 -1.50 -15.66 -0.67
N GLY A 147 -2.01 -15.25 0.49
CA GLY A 147 -1.50 -15.69 1.80
C GLY A 147 -1.85 -17.15 2.16
N GLY A 148 -2.92 -17.70 1.58
CA GLY A 148 -3.48 -19.01 1.89
C GLY A 148 -2.84 -20.18 1.15
N ASP A 149 -2.26 -19.96 -0.04
CA ASP A 149 -1.74 -21.04 -0.90
C ASP A 149 -0.32 -21.54 -0.54
N GLY A 150 0.31 -20.97 0.51
CA GLY A 150 1.62 -21.42 1.02
C GLY A 150 1.60 -22.63 1.95
N GLY A 151 0.45 -23.30 2.11
CA GLY A 151 0.20 -24.38 3.06
C GLY A 151 -0.15 -25.73 2.43
N VAL A 152 0.71 -26.28 1.56
CA VAL A 152 0.69 -27.71 1.18
C VAL A 152 2.09 -28.32 1.14
#